data_AF-A0A1F6SGD1-F1
#
_entry.id   AF-A0A1F6SGD1-F1
#
_cell.length_a   1.000
_cell.length_b   1.000
_cell.length_c   1.000
_cell.angle_alpha   90.00
_cell.angle_beta   90.00
_cell.angle_gamma   90.00
#
_symmetry.space_group_name_H-M   'P 1'
#
loop_
_entity.id
_entity.type
_entity.pdbx_description
1 polymer ?
#
loop_
_entity_poly.entity_id
_entity_poly.type
_entity_poly.pdbx_seq_one_letter_code
_entity_poly.pdbx_strand_id
1 'polypeptide(L)'
;MKVEYMWYSFIFILVIFIAVFVGFTGYTLAKDNSNSAWDQLSKFEYANKLEQLPQNSDSWKEPVGAMCYKVAAPPERAEYICPVCGEMTLYPIYASGTLDSIPSYRNLVKKIKKIYVKLDESQFCDKCSPNTKTRDLCLIVKASKDSNPHKTCDITKDDIMLLYEYSEGIKEHDNYYEKVPLANDEARLEELLGIKIKIDKDKK
;
A
#
# COMPACT_ATOMS: atom_id res chain seq x y z
N MET A 1 -60.66 -4.38 19.29
CA MET A 1 -60.45 -4.71 17.86
C MET A 1 -59.03 -4.34 17.41
N LYS A 2 -58.00 -4.89 18.06
CA LYS A 2 -56.57 -4.63 17.74
C LYS A 2 -55.66 -5.87 17.82
N VAL A 3 -56.18 -6.99 18.33
CA VAL A 3 -55.40 -8.23 18.56
C VAL A 3 -55.39 -9.12 17.31
N GLU A 4 -56.42 -9.06 16.46
CA GLU A 4 -56.50 -9.88 15.24
C GLU A 4 -55.52 -9.44 14.15
N TYR A 5 -55.17 -8.16 14.09
CA TYR A 5 -54.24 -7.62 13.08
C TYR A 5 -52.78 -8.00 13.36
N MET A 6 -52.45 -8.25 14.64
CA MET A 6 -51.07 -8.58 15.05
C MET A 6 -50.70 -10.02 14.68
N TRP A 7 -51.68 -10.91 14.59
CA TRP A 7 -51.46 -12.32 14.23
C TRP A 7 -51.27 -12.52 12.72
N TYR A 8 -52.02 -11.78 11.90
CA TYR A 8 -51.86 -11.79 10.45
C TYR A 8 -50.48 -11.29 9.99
N SER A 9 -49.95 -10.25 10.65
CA SER A 9 -48.62 -9.73 10.31
C SER A 9 -47.50 -10.73 10.64
N PHE A 10 -47.66 -11.49 11.72
CA PHE A 10 -46.69 -12.53 12.11
C PHE A 10 -46.69 -13.71 11.13
N ILE A 11 -47.87 -14.16 10.69
CA ILE A 11 -48.01 -15.23 9.70
C ILE A 11 -47.38 -14.81 8.37
N PHE A 12 -47.59 -13.57 7.94
CA PHE A 12 -47.04 -13.07 6.67
C PHE A 12 -45.51 -13.02 6.66
N ILE A 13 -44.89 -12.59 7.76
CA ILE A 13 -43.43 -12.58 7.92
C ILE A 13 -42.88 -14.01 7.87
N LEU A 14 -43.54 -14.96 8.53
CA LEU A 14 -43.11 -16.35 8.60
C LEU A 14 -43.15 -17.04 7.22
N VAL A 15 -44.19 -16.76 6.42
CA VAL A 15 -44.29 -17.26 5.03
C VAL A 15 -43.16 -16.71 4.14
N ILE A 16 -42.80 -15.44 4.28
CA ILE A 16 -41.69 -14.84 3.52
C ILE A 16 -40.36 -15.50 3.91
N PHE A 17 -40.12 -15.76 5.20
CA PHE A 17 -38.90 -16.43 5.64
C PHE A 17 -38.78 -17.86 5.08
N ILE A 18 -39.87 -18.62 5.05
CA ILE A 18 -39.86 -19.97 4.45
C ILE A 18 -39.59 -19.91 2.95
N ALA A 19 -40.20 -18.97 2.22
CA ALA A 19 -39.97 -18.81 0.78
C ALA A 19 -38.51 -18.46 0.45
N VAL A 20 -37.86 -17.61 1.26
CA VAL A 20 -36.44 -17.28 1.10
C VAL A 20 -35.55 -18.48 1.43
N PHE A 21 -35.87 -19.26 2.47
CA PHE A 21 -35.06 -20.43 2.85
C PHE A 21 -35.14 -21.57 1.82
N VAL A 22 -36.33 -21.82 1.26
CA VAL A 22 -36.51 -22.82 0.18
C VAL A 22 -35.91 -22.32 -1.14
N GLY A 23 -35.97 -21.01 -1.42
CA GLY A 23 -35.28 -20.42 -2.57
C GLY A 23 -33.75 -20.55 -2.48
N PHE A 24 -33.18 -20.43 -1.28
CA PHE A 24 -31.73 -20.51 -1.09
C PHE A 24 -31.18 -21.95 -1.18
N THR A 25 -31.93 -22.97 -0.73
CA THR A 25 -31.50 -24.37 -0.86
C THR A 25 -31.55 -24.87 -2.31
N GLY A 26 -32.35 -24.26 -3.18
CA GLY A 26 -32.37 -24.54 -4.61
C GLY A 26 -31.16 -24.00 -5.39
N TYR A 27 -30.52 -22.93 -4.90
CA TYR A 27 -29.38 -22.30 -5.59
C TYR A 27 -28.03 -22.99 -5.33
N THR A 28 -27.90 -23.80 -4.27
CA THR A 28 -26.64 -24.51 -3.95
C THR A 28 -26.54 -25.90 -4.60
N LEU A 29 -27.43 -26.24 -5.53
CA LEU A 29 -27.44 -27.54 -6.22
C LEU A 29 -27.34 -27.38 -7.75
N ALA A 30 -26.64 -26.33 -8.21
CA ALA A 30 -25.90 -26.43 -9.46
C ALA A 30 -24.66 -27.29 -9.18
N LYS A 31 -24.80 -28.60 -9.38
CA LYS A 31 -23.67 -29.53 -9.40
C LYS A 31 -22.86 -29.20 -10.64
N ASP A 32 -21.77 -28.46 -10.45
CA ASP A 32 -20.80 -28.15 -11.48
C ASP A 32 -20.24 -29.46 -12.04
N ASN A 33 -20.76 -29.89 -13.18
CA ASN A 33 -20.22 -31.01 -13.95
C ASN A 33 -18.98 -30.56 -14.74
N SER A 34 -18.13 -29.75 -14.12
CA SER A 34 -16.78 -29.52 -14.58
C SER A 34 -15.91 -30.65 -14.02
N ASN A 35 -16.07 -31.86 -14.58
CA ASN A 35 -14.97 -32.79 -14.57
C ASN A 35 -13.81 -32.07 -15.23
N SER A 36 -12.88 -31.58 -14.41
CA SER A 36 -11.67 -30.95 -14.90
C SER A 36 -11.04 -31.93 -15.89
N ALA A 37 -10.59 -31.46 -17.05
CA ALA A 37 -9.88 -32.27 -18.04
C ALA A 37 -8.59 -32.93 -17.49
N TRP A 38 -8.30 -32.72 -16.21
CA TRP A 38 -7.15 -33.20 -15.44
C TRP A 38 -7.48 -34.35 -14.49
N ASP A 39 -8.77 -34.68 -14.31
CA ASP A 39 -9.17 -35.77 -13.43
C ASP A 39 -9.37 -37.05 -14.26
N GLN A 40 -8.52 -38.04 -13.99
CA GLN A 40 -8.54 -39.43 -14.50
C GLN A 40 -7.82 -39.74 -15.81
N LEU A 41 -6.57 -39.30 -15.98
CA LEU A 41 -5.59 -40.13 -16.69
C LEU A 41 -4.72 -40.83 -15.65
N SER A 42 -4.84 -42.16 -15.59
CA SER A 42 -4.12 -42.95 -14.60
C SER A 42 -2.61 -42.90 -14.87
N LYS A 43 -1.77 -42.94 -13.83
CA LYS A 43 -0.29 -43.01 -13.98
C LYS A 43 0.15 -44.12 -14.93
N PHE A 44 -0.63 -45.19 -15.00
CA PHE A 44 -0.41 -46.33 -15.88
C PHE A 44 -0.58 -45.97 -17.37
N GLU A 45 -1.63 -45.21 -17.73
CA GLU A 45 -1.82 -44.74 -19.11
C GLU A 45 -0.72 -43.78 -19.57
N TYR A 46 -0.20 -42.96 -18.65
CA TYR A 46 0.94 -42.09 -18.94
C TYR A 46 2.21 -42.90 -19.22
N ALA A 47 2.51 -43.90 -18.39
CA ALA A 47 3.67 -44.76 -18.58
C ALA A 47 3.59 -45.52 -19.91
N ASN A 48 2.42 -46.07 -20.24
CA ASN A 48 2.19 -46.80 -21.48
C ASN A 48 2.32 -45.90 -22.72
N LYS A 49 1.82 -44.65 -22.66
CA LYS A 49 2.01 -43.68 -23.75
C LYS A 49 3.46 -43.21 -23.89
N LEU A 50 4.19 -43.07 -22.78
CA LEU A 50 5.60 -42.69 -22.79
C LEU A 50 6.49 -43.79 -23.38
N GLU A 51 6.19 -45.06 -23.13
CA GLU A 51 6.92 -46.20 -23.71
C GLU A 51 6.70 -46.35 -25.23
N GLN A 52 5.58 -45.86 -25.75
CA GLN A 52 5.26 -45.89 -27.18
C GLN A 52 5.90 -44.75 -27.98
N LEU A 53 6.49 -43.76 -27.31
CA LEU A 53 7.20 -42.68 -28.00
C LEU A 53 8.57 -43.17 -28.47
N PRO A 54 8.94 -42.97 -29.75
CA PRO A 54 10.26 -43.34 -30.24
C PRO A 54 11.32 -42.60 -29.42
N GLN A 55 12.28 -43.34 -28.85
CA GLN A 55 13.45 -42.74 -28.21
C GLN A 55 14.26 -42.01 -29.27
N ASN A 56 14.02 -40.72 -29.40
CA ASN A 56 14.83 -39.87 -30.25
C ASN A 56 16.17 -39.67 -29.55
N SER A 57 17.24 -40.22 -30.14
CA SER A 57 18.62 -40.11 -29.65
C SER A 57 19.23 -38.72 -29.87
N ASP A 58 18.50 -37.83 -30.53
CA ASP A 58 18.97 -36.46 -30.75
C ASP A 58 18.87 -35.66 -29.46
N SER A 59 20.06 -35.28 -28.98
CA SER A 59 20.34 -34.47 -27.80
C SER A 59 19.20 -33.53 -27.41
N TRP A 60 18.74 -33.63 -26.17
CA TRP A 60 17.95 -32.58 -25.52
C TRP A 60 18.72 -31.25 -25.55
N LYS A 61 18.56 -30.48 -26.63
CA LYS A 61 18.77 -29.04 -26.58
C LYS A 61 17.52 -28.49 -25.93
N GLU A 62 17.69 -27.95 -24.73
CA GLU A 62 16.65 -27.19 -24.03
C GLU A 62 16.03 -26.21 -25.04
N PRO A 63 14.72 -26.32 -25.36
CA PRO A 63 14.12 -25.39 -26.29
C PRO A 63 14.27 -24.00 -25.67
N VAL A 64 15.00 -23.12 -26.33
CA VAL A 64 15.05 -21.70 -25.98
C VAL A 64 13.60 -21.23 -25.93
N GLY A 65 13.09 -21.02 -24.72
CA GLY A 65 11.70 -20.67 -24.48
C GLY A 65 11.34 -19.52 -25.42
N ALA A 66 10.29 -19.71 -26.21
CA ALA A 66 9.90 -18.74 -27.23
C ALA A 66 9.76 -17.36 -26.57
N MET A 67 10.68 -16.45 -26.88
CA MET A 67 10.68 -15.07 -26.38
C MET A 67 9.61 -14.25 -27.10
N CYS A 68 8.36 -14.72 -27.08
CA CYS A 68 7.22 -14.12 -27.79
C CYS A 68 6.67 -12.86 -27.12
N TYR A 69 7.36 -12.30 -26.13
CA TYR A 69 6.94 -11.07 -25.47
C TYR A 69 7.74 -9.91 -26.05
N LYS A 70 7.05 -9.01 -26.76
CA LYS A 70 7.59 -7.67 -27.02
C LYS A 70 7.65 -6.94 -25.70
N VAL A 71 8.80 -6.36 -25.36
CA VAL A 71 8.94 -5.50 -24.18
C VAL A 71 7.96 -4.34 -24.35
N ALA A 72 6.95 -4.28 -23.47
CA ALA A 72 6.04 -3.14 -23.43
C ALA A 72 6.82 -1.92 -22.91
N ALA A 73 6.72 -0.80 -23.62
CA ALA A 73 7.29 0.44 -23.13
C ALA A 73 6.57 0.86 -21.84
N PRO A 74 7.29 1.45 -20.86
CA PRO A 74 6.65 1.99 -19.67
C PRO A 74 5.64 3.09 -20.07
N PRO A 75 4.53 3.24 -19.34
CA PRO A 75 3.53 4.24 -19.64
C PRO A 75 4.12 5.66 -19.53
N GLU A 76 3.67 6.58 -20.38
CA GLU A 76 4.10 8.00 -20.39
C GLU A 76 3.54 8.83 -19.21
N ARG A 77 2.98 8.17 -18.21
CA ARG A 77 2.33 8.77 -17.05
C ARG A 77 2.66 8.03 -15.78
N ALA A 78 2.76 8.77 -14.69
CA ALA A 78 2.81 8.23 -13.35
C ALA A 78 1.39 8.26 -12.74
N GLU A 79 1.08 7.31 -11.88
CA GLU A 79 -0.24 7.18 -11.26
C GLU A 79 -0.07 7.29 -9.74
N TYR A 80 -0.88 8.13 -9.12
CA TYR A 80 -0.93 8.27 -7.66
C TYR A 80 -2.31 7.89 -7.17
N ILE A 81 -2.38 7.00 -6.17
CA ILE A 81 -3.63 6.63 -5.51
C ILE A 81 -3.64 7.24 -4.11
N CYS A 82 -4.60 8.13 -3.87
CA CYS A 82 -4.71 8.81 -2.59
C CYS A 82 -5.07 7.83 -1.47
N PRO A 83 -4.31 7.74 -0.36
CA PRO A 83 -4.61 6.84 0.74
C PRO A 83 -5.81 7.31 1.58
N VAL A 84 -6.28 8.54 1.41
CA VAL A 84 -7.41 9.12 2.17
C VAL A 84 -8.74 8.86 1.47
N CYS A 85 -8.84 9.16 0.16
CA CYS A 85 -10.09 9.05 -0.59
C CYS A 85 -10.11 7.94 -1.65
N GLY A 86 -8.98 7.26 -1.88
CA GLY A 86 -8.86 6.18 -2.87
C GLY A 86 -8.86 6.64 -4.34
N GLU A 87 -8.90 7.94 -4.59
CA GLU A 87 -8.94 8.47 -5.96
C GLU A 87 -7.57 8.40 -6.63
N MET A 88 -7.58 8.04 -7.91
CA MET A 88 -6.39 8.00 -8.74
C MET A 88 -6.20 9.35 -9.43
N THR A 89 -5.01 9.90 -9.32
CA THR A 89 -4.58 11.11 -10.05
C THR A 89 -3.46 10.74 -11.01
N LEU A 90 -3.61 11.13 -12.27
CA LEU A 90 -2.62 10.87 -13.33
C LEU A 90 -1.66 12.04 -13.46
N TYR A 91 -0.38 11.71 -13.53
CA TYR A 91 0.72 12.66 -13.57
C TYR A 91 1.57 12.46 -14.83
N PRO A 92 2.13 13.54 -15.40
CA PRO A 92 3.16 13.40 -16.42
C PRO A 92 4.38 12.63 -15.90
N ILE A 93 5.07 11.89 -16.76
CA ILE A 93 6.19 11.02 -16.36
C ILE A 93 7.31 11.73 -15.60
N TYR A 94 7.57 13.02 -15.86
CA TYR A 94 8.60 13.78 -15.15
C TYR A 94 8.30 13.99 -13.65
N ALA A 95 7.04 13.83 -13.23
CA ALA A 95 6.65 13.89 -11.82
C ALA A 95 6.83 12.53 -11.11
N SER A 96 7.25 11.47 -11.81
CA SER A 96 7.39 10.13 -11.23
C SER A 96 8.39 10.10 -10.09
N GLY A 97 9.51 10.84 -10.18
CA GLY A 97 10.57 10.80 -9.16
C GLY A 97 10.07 11.09 -7.74
N THR A 98 9.23 12.12 -7.57
CA THR A 98 8.63 12.43 -6.27
C THR A 98 7.61 11.36 -5.87
N LEU A 99 6.74 10.92 -6.78
CA LEU A 99 5.71 9.92 -6.51
C LEU A 99 6.29 8.55 -6.11
N ASP A 100 7.35 8.13 -6.79
CA ASP A 100 8.07 6.87 -6.56
C ASP A 100 8.73 6.84 -5.17
N SER A 101 9.05 8.01 -4.61
CA SER A 101 9.65 8.14 -3.28
C SER A 101 8.64 8.10 -2.13
N ILE A 102 7.35 8.38 -2.38
CA ILE A 102 6.29 8.43 -1.35
C ILE A 102 6.19 7.14 -0.52
N PRO A 103 6.19 5.92 -1.11
CA PRO A 103 6.18 4.69 -0.32
C PRO A 103 7.35 4.57 0.65
N SER A 104 8.53 5.05 0.26
CA SER A 104 9.73 5.07 1.11
C SER A 104 9.53 6.00 2.31
N TYR A 105 9.01 7.21 2.08
CA TYR A 105 8.68 8.16 3.14
C TYR A 105 7.64 7.62 4.11
N ARG A 106 6.56 7.01 3.61
CA ARG A 106 5.54 6.35 4.46
C ARG A 106 6.16 5.30 5.37
N ASN A 107 7.11 4.51 4.86
CA ASN A 107 7.79 3.48 5.64
C ASN A 107 8.74 4.07 6.69
N LEU A 108 9.44 5.15 6.37
CA LEU A 108 10.30 5.86 7.34
C LEU A 108 9.48 6.49 8.46
N VAL A 109 8.39 7.19 8.14
CA VAL A 109 7.51 7.80 9.15
C VAL A 109 6.95 6.75 10.12
N LYS A 110 6.60 5.55 9.63
CA LYS A 110 6.13 4.44 10.48
C LYS A 110 7.15 3.94 11.50
N LYS A 111 8.45 4.19 11.29
CA LYS A 111 9.51 3.80 12.24
C LYS A 111 9.56 4.73 13.46
N ILE A 112 9.08 5.97 13.32
CA ILE A 112 9.07 6.97 14.39
C ILE A 112 7.90 6.69 15.33
N LYS A 113 8.20 6.27 16.56
CA LYS A 113 7.17 5.88 17.54
C LYS A 113 7.07 6.80 18.76
N LYS A 114 8.16 7.50 19.09
CA LYS A 114 8.27 8.30 20.32
C LYS A 114 7.62 9.68 20.22
N ILE A 115 7.50 10.20 19.00
CA ILE A 115 6.76 11.43 18.68
C ILE A 115 5.70 11.14 17.62
N TYR A 116 4.65 11.95 17.59
CA TYR A 116 3.61 11.79 16.58
C TYR A 116 4.07 12.47 15.29
N VAL A 117 4.24 11.68 14.24
CA VAL A 117 4.59 12.15 12.90
C VAL A 117 3.61 11.54 11.91
N LYS A 118 3.09 12.38 11.01
CA LYS A 118 2.21 11.97 9.93
C LYS A 118 2.66 12.61 8.63
N LEU A 119 2.69 11.80 7.57
CA LEU A 119 2.89 12.29 6.21
C LEU A 119 1.56 12.85 5.67
N ASP A 120 1.59 14.09 5.19
CA ASP A 120 0.47 14.75 4.53
C ASP A 120 0.74 14.83 3.03
N GLU A 121 0.01 13.99 2.29
CA GLU A 121 0.10 13.86 0.84
C GLU A 121 -1.12 14.48 0.14
N SER A 122 -1.95 15.24 0.86
CA SER A 122 -3.21 15.79 0.34
C SER A 122 -3.03 16.60 -0.95
N GLN A 123 -1.89 17.26 -1.12
CA GLN A 123 -1.59 18.06 -2.31
C GLN A 123 -1.39 17.23 -3.59
N PHE A 124 -1.14 15.92 -3.47
CA PHE A 124 -1.02 15.01 -4.62
C PHE A 124 -2.38 14.47 -5.11
N CYS A 125 -3.46 14.77 -4.41
CA CYS A 125 -4.79 14.34 -4.81
C CYS A 125 -5.64 15.55 -5.23
N ASP A 126 -6.02 15.60 -6.50
CA ASP A 126 -6.84 16.69 -7.04
C ASP A 126 -8.21 16.79 -6.36
N LYS A 127 -8.73 15.67 -5.83
CA LYS A 127 -9.99 15.63 -5.07
C LYS A 127 -9.85 16.16 -3.64
N CYS A 128 -8.78 15.78 -2.95
CA CYS A 128 -8.55 16.23 -1.56
C CYS A 128 -8.10 17.68 -1.52
N SER A 129 -7.40 18.15 -2.55
CA SER A 129 -6.87 19.50 -2.61
C SER A 129 -7.11 20.10 -4.01
N PRO A 130 -8.35 20.46 -4.33
CA PRO A 130 -8.66 21.09 -5.60
C PRO A 130 -7.98 22.47 -5.67
N ASN A 131 -7.30 22.76 -6.79
CA ASN A 131 -6.59 24.02 -7.07
C ASN A 131 -5.22 24.19 -6.40
N THR A 132 -4.50 23.10 -6.09
CA THR A 132 -3.11 23.22 -5.65
C THR A 132 -2.22 23.74 -6.78
N LYS A 133 -1.44 24.79 -6.47
CA LYS A 133 -0.43 25.33 -7.40
C LYS A 133 0.88 24.56 -7.30
N THR A 134 1.20 24.10 -6.10
CA THR A 134 2.38 23.29 -5.78
C THR A 134 1.94 21.94 -5.25
N ARG A 135 2.78 20.92 -5.45
CA ARG A 135 2.50 19.54 -5.05
C ARG A 135 3.63 19.09 -4.16
N ASP A 136 3.60 19.61 -2.95
CA ASP A 136 4.65 19.43 -1.97
C ASP A 136 4.24 18.34 -0.99
N LEU A 137 5.21 17.51 -0.64
CA LEU A 137 5.06 16.58 0.46
C LEU A 137 5.23 17.36 1.75
N CYS A 138 4.28 17.20 2.66
CA CYS A 138 4.34 17.86 3.95
C CYS A 138 4.39 16.84 5.08
N LEU A 139 5.01 17.24 6.18
CA LEU A 139 5.05 16.51 7.43
C LEU A 139 4.22 17.24 8.46
N ILE A 140 3.41 16.50 9.23
CA ILE A 140 2.71 17.01 10.39
C ILE A 140 3.32 16.36 11.63
N VAL A 141 3.87 17.16 12.53
CA VAL A 141 4.55 16.70 13.75
C VAL A 141 3.87 17.25 14.98
N LYS A 142 3.76 16.43 16.04
CA LYS A 142 3.47 16.88 17.40
C LYS A 142 4.59 16.42 18.32
N ALA A 143 5.34 17.39 18.86
CA ALA A 143 6.46 17.13 19.76
C ALA A 143 6.00 16.53 21.11
N SER A 144 4.80 16.90 21.58
CA SER A 144 4.17 16.33 22.78
C SER A 144 2.67 16.12 22.57
N LYS A 145 2.02 15.36 23.45
CA LYS A 145 0.57 15.08 23.38
C LYS A 145 -0.28 16.35 23.38
N ASP A 146 0.18 17.38 24.10
CA ASP A 146 -0.54 18.64 24.29
C ASP A 146 -0.04 19.75 23.33
N SER A 147 0.99 19.46 22.53
CA SER A 147 1.48 20.41 21.53
C SER A 147 0.55 20.52 20.33
N ASN A 148 0.45 21.74 19.80
CA ASN A 148 -0.23 21.98 18.53
C ASN A 148 0.53 21.27 17.40
N PRO A 149 -0.17 20.61 16.46
CA PRO A 149 0.48 20.03 15.29
C PRO A 149 1.14 21.13 14.45
N HIS A 150 2.43 20.95 14.18
CA HIS A 150 3.20 21.79 13.28
C HIS A 150 3.26 21.13 11.91
N LYS A 151 3.09 21.91 10.84
CA LYS A 151 3.12 21.42 9.46
C LYS A 151 4.29 22.08 8.72
N THR A 152 5.19 21.26 8.19
CA THR A 152 6.33 21.69 7.37
C THR A 152 6.20 21.03 6.01
N CYS A 153 6.40 21.79 4.92
CA CYS A 153 6.34 21.27 3.55
C CYS A 153 7.73 21.33 2.92
N ASP A 154 7.87 20.76 1.71
CA ASP A 154 9.17 20.63 1.02
C ASP A 154 10.18 19.81 1.85
N ILE A 155 9.69 18.66 2.33
CA ILE A 155 10.50 17.75 3.14
C ILE A 155 11.30 16.78 2.27
N THR A 156 12.44 16.37 2.79
CA THR A 156 13.33 15.38 2.20
C THR A 156 13.34 14.08 3.01
N LYS A 157 14.04 13.06 2.49
CA LYS A 157 14.29 11.81 3.24
C LYS A 157 15.09 12.04 4.50
N ASP A 158 16.02 12.98 4.41
CA ASP A 158 16.94 13.34 5.46
C ASP A 158 16.19 13.93 6.65
N ASP A 159 15.22 14.81 6.39
CA ASP A 159 14.34 15.39 7.42
C ASP A 159 13.61 14.33 8.25
N ILE A 160 13.12 13.27 7.61
CA ILE A 160 12.43 12.17 8.32
C ILE A 160 13.44 11.34 9.12
N MET A 161 14.68 11.20 8.63
CA MET A 161 15.75 10.52 9.37
C MET A 161 16.18 11.32 10.59
N LEU A 162 16.38 12.64 10.44
CA LEU A 162 16.68 13.55 11.54
C LEU A 162 15.63 13.44 12.66
N LEU A 163 14.35 13.43 12.30
CA LEU A 163 13.27 13.26 13.28
C LEU A 163 13.28 11.89 13.94
N TYR A 164 13.61 10.83 13.19
CA TYR A 164 13.76 9.49 13.74
C TYR A 164 14.91 9.45 14.76
N GLU A 165 16.10 9.90 14.38
CA GLU A 165 17.30 9.94 15.22
C GLU A 165 17.10 10.78 16.47
N TYR A 166 16.56 11.99 16.31
CA TYR A 166 16.17 12.86 17.41
C TYR A 166 15.20 12.16 18.35
N SER A 167 14.15 11.53 17.81
CA SER A 167 13.15 10.84 18.62
C SER A 167 13.77 9.67 19.39
N GLU A 168 14.74 8.98 18.80
CA GLU A 168 15.41 7.85 19.42
C GLU A 168 16.49 8.26 20.44
N GLY A 169 16.89 9.53 20.45
CA GLY A 169 17.96 10.05 21.30
C GLY A 169 19.36 9.74 20.74
N ILE A 170 19.47 9.51 19.43
CA ILE A 170 20.73 9.30 18.73
C ILE A 170 21.39 10.67 18.55
N LYS A 171 22.68 10.79 18.89
CA LYS A 171 23.42 12.07 18.87
C LYS A 171 24.14 12.34 17.54
N GLU A 172 24.18 11.36 16.66
CA GLU A 172 24.83 11.41 15.36
C GLU A 172 23.75 11.27 14.28
N HIS A 173 23.91 12.02 13.20
CA HIS A 173 23.12 11.95 11.99
C HIS A 173 23.98 11.29 10.90
N ASP A 174 23.47 10.21 10.31
CA ASP A 174 24.15 9.50 9.23
C ASP A 174 23.71 10.06 7.88
N ASN A 175 24.46 11.05 7.38
CA ASN A 175 24.21 11.63 6.06
C ASN A 175 24.87 10.78 4.96
N TYR A 176 24.67 11.17 3.70
CA TYR A 176 25.20 10.39 2.56
C TYR A 176 26.74 10.24 2.55
N TYR A 177 27.47 11.18 3.16
CA TYR A 177 28.93 11.25 3.12
C TYR A 177 29.60 10.77 4.40
N GLU A 178 29.02 11.11 5.54
CA GLU A 178 29.62 10.89 6.86
C GLU A 178 28.59 10.97 7.99
N LYS A 179 29.02 10.51 9.16
CA LYS A 179 28.29 10.70 10.42
C LYS A 179 28.67 12.04 11.02
N VAL A 180 27.70 12.94 11.12
CA VAL A 180 27.87 14.26 11.73
C VAL A 180 27.12 14.33 13.06
N PRO A 181 27.53 15.18 14.01
CA PRO A 181 26.72 15.43 15.20
C PRO A 181 25.34 15.98 14.82
N LEU A 182 24.27 15.40 15.38
CA LEU A 182 22.88 15.86 15.15
C LEU A 182 22.67 17.33 15.55
N ALA A 183 23.49 17.84 16.46
CA ALA A 183 23.49 19.24 16.86
C ALA A 183 23.85 20.22 15.72
N ASN A 184 24.42 19.75 14.61
CA ASN A 184 24.66 20.56 13.43
C ASN A 184 23.36 20.92 12.71
N ASP A 185 22.34 20.07 12.82
CA ASP A 185 21.03 20.21 12.16
C ASP A 185 19.96 20.77 13.10
N GLU A 186 20.38 21.40 14.21
CA GLU A 186 19.50 21.99 15.23
C GLU A 186 18.45 22.93 14.62
N ALA A 187 18.85 23.83 13.73
CA ALA A 187 17.93 24.79 13.11
C ALA A 187 16.85 24.10 12.26
N ARG A 188 17.21 23.02 11.54
CA ARG A 188 16.26 22.27 10.72
C ARG A 188 15.34 21.42 11.58
N LEU A 189 15.84 20.81 12.64
CA LEU A 189 15.01 20.09 13.61
C LEU A 189 14.00 21.01 14.30
N GLU A 190 14.40 22.21 14.69
CA GLU A 190 13.49 23.20 15.27
C GLU A 190 12.37 23.60 14.30
N GLU A 191 12.70 23.75 13.02
CA GLU A 191 11.72 24.01 11.96
C GLU A 191 10.75 22.84 11.80
N LEU A 192 11.25 21.60 11.76
CA LEU A 192 10.41 20.40 11.60
C LEU A 192 9.50 20.16 12.81
N LEU A 193 10.01 20.43 14.02
CA LEU A 193 9.28 20.23 15.27
C LEU A 193 8.37 21.42 15.63
N GLY A 194 8.64 22.62 15.10
CA GLY A 194 7.96 23.86 15.43
C GLY A 194 8.24 24.37 16.85
N ILE A 195 9.32 23.89 17.50
CA ILE A 195 9.72 24.28 18.86
C ILE A 195 11.22 24.47 18.94
N LYS A 196 11.66 25.29 19.90
CA LYS A 196 13.09 25.39 20.26
C LYS A 196 13.53 24.15 21.02
N ILE A 197 14.69 23.61 20.65
CA ILE A 197 15.28 22.45 21.31
C ILE A 197 16.63 22.82 21.92
N LYS A 198 17.13 21.99 22.83
CA LYS A 198 18.52 22.08 23.29
C LYS A 198 19.13 20.70 23.11
N ILE A 199 19.99 20.56 22.11
CA ILE A 199 20.75 19.33 21.91
C ILE A 199 22.06 19.50 22.67
N ASP A 200 22.33 18.59 23.60
CA ASP A 200 23.60 18.57 24.32
C ASP A 200 24.73 18.31 23.31
N LYS A 201 25.52 19.36 23.06
CA LYS A 201 26.78 19.26 22.31
C LYS A 201 27.76 18.58 23.25
N ASP A 202 27.81 17.25 23.22
CA ASP A 202 28.79 16.49 24.01
C ASP A 202 30.18 17.10 23.77
N LYS A 203 30.78 17.56 24.88
CA LYS A 203 32.19 17.95 24.91
C LYS A 203 32.99 16.73 24.50
N LYS A 204 33.61 16.82 23.31
CA LYS A 204 34.57 15.85 22.80
C LYS A 204 35.71 15.63 23.80
#